data_AF-A0A939K853-F1
#
_entry.id   AF-A0A939K853-F1
#
_cell.length_a   1.000
_cell.length_b   1.000
_cell.length_c   1.000
_cell.angle_alpha   90.00
_cell.angle_beta   90.00
_cell.angle_gamma   90.00
#
_symmetry.space_group_name_H-M   'P 1'
#
loop_
_entity.id
_entity.type
_entity.pdbx_description
1 polymer ?
#
loop_
_entity_poly.entity_id
_entity_poly.type
_entity_poly.pdbx_seq_one_letter_code
_entity_poly.pdbx_strand_id
1 'polypeptide(L)'
;MTIATERPIQQQLLSFGDFIVRYGDSNRYELIDGEVFDLEPTGYHEEVSAFTTTKICAQIDALCLNWFVLQRGLLRPSNLGITAFRPDVMVVDRNELAKELFWNDQSIITLGSSIKFVMEVVSSNWQNDYARKVEDYAILGIPEYWIADYAGLGGTRHIGKPKQPTLSICTLVKGEYEIQQIRGNQPIISPTFPNFKLTAEQVLKAGR
;
A
#
# COMPACT_ATOMS: atom_id res chain seq x y z
N MET A 1 -33.03 -17.44 5.62
CA MET A 1 -33.31 -16.27 4.76
C MET A 1 -33.04 -15.03 5.59
N THR A 2 -31.86 -14.45 5.44
CA THR A 2 -31.48 -13.21 6.14
C THR A 2 -31.36 -12.16 5.05
N ILE A 3 -32.29 -11.21 5.05
CA ILE A 3 -32.35 -10.14 4.06
C ILE A 3 -31.23 -9.17 4.42
N ALA A 4 -30.10 -9.26 3.72
CA ALA A 4 -29.11 -8.21 3.71
C ALA A 4 -29.77 -6.97 3.09
N THR A 5 -29.99 -5.95 3.91
CA THR A 5 -30.43 -4.65 3.45
C THR A 5 -29.20 -3.96 2.88
N GLU A 6 -28.94 -4.16 1.58
CA GLU A 6 -28.01 -3.31 0.84
C GLU A 6 -28.58 -1.89 0.86
N ARG A 7 -28.03 -1.04 1.73
CA ARG A 7 -28.24 0.40 1.59
C ARG A 7 -27.42 0.82 0.37
N PRO A 8 -28.05 1.41 -0.67
CA PRO A 8 -27.27 2.02 -1.73
C PRO A 8 -26.48 3.17 -1.11
N ILE A 9 -25.15 3.06 -1.09
CA ILE A 9 -24.29 4.19 -0.78
C ILE A 9 -24.49 5.15 -1.94
N GLN A 10 -25.33 6.16 -1.74
CA GLN A 10 -25.41 7.30 -2.64
C GLN A 10 -23.98 7.87 -2.71
N GLN A 11 -23.32 7.76 -3.86
CA GLN A 11 -21.94 8.23 -4.09
C GLN A 11 -21.92 9.76 -3.96
N GLN A 12 -21.88 10.23 -2.73
CA GLN A 12 -21.64 11.62 -2.40
C GLN A 12 -20.13 11.78 -2.35
N LEU A 13 -19.57 12.53 -3.29
CA LEU A 13 -18.18 12.95 -3.23
C LEU A 13 -17.96 13.70 -1.91
N LEU A 14 -17.07 13.18 -1.07
CA LEU A 14 -16.71 13.77 0.21
C LEU A 14 -15.50 14.66 0.07
N SER A 15 -15.49 15.76 0.82
CA SER A 15 -14.25 16.48 1.09
C SER A 15 -13.37 15.65 2.02
N PHE A 16 -12.06 15.92 2.03
CA PHE A 16 -11.16 15.29 2.99
C PHE A 16 -11.56 15.56 4.45
N GLY A 17 -12.06 16.77 4.75
CA GLY A 17 -12.53 17.13 6.09
C GLY A 17 -13.72 16.28 6.52
N ASP A 18 -14.71 16.11 5.64
CA ASP A 18 -15.88 15.26 5.90
C ASP A 18 -15.47 13.79 6.05
N PHE A 19 -14.51 13.33 5.26
CA PHE A 19 -13.96 11.98 5.38
C PHE A 19 -13.32 11.75 6.75
N ILE A 20 -12.47 12.65 7.23
CA ILE A 20 -11.87 12.53 8.57
C ILE A 20 -12.94 12.52 9.67
N VAL A 21 -13.93 13.41 9.59
CA VAL A 21 -15.00 13.48 10.60
C VAL A 21 -15.83 12.21 10.65
N ARG A 22 -16.09 11.57 9.50
CA ARG A 22 -16.97 10.39 9.42
C ARG A 22 -16.24 9.06 9.56
N TYR A 23 -14.99 8.99 9.09
CA TYR A 23 -14.25 7.74 8.87
C TYR A 23 -12.82 7.76 9.41
N GLY A 24 -12.33 8.88 9.94
CA GLY A 24 -10.94 9.02 10.41
C GLY A 24 -10.54 8.02 11.50
N ASP A 25 -11.48 7.67 12.37
CA ASP A 25 -11.27 6.69 13.45
C ASP A 25 -11.33 5.22 12.99
N SER A 26 -11.66 5.00 11.71
CA SER A 26 -11.75 3.67 11.11
C SER A 26 -10.61 3.43 10.14
N ASN A 27 -9.88 2.34 10.36
CA ASN A 27 -8.83 1.89 9.44
C ASN A 27 -9.37 1.18 8.20
N ARG A 28 -10.70 1.06 8.08
CA ARG A 28 -11.36 0.36 6.97
C ARG A 28 -11.60 1.23 5.75
N TYR A 29 -11.37 2.53 5.82
CA TYR A 29 -11.77 3.41 4.72
C TYR A 29 -10.59 4.17 4.15
N GLU A 30 -10.52 4.22 2.82
CA GLU A 30 -9.70 5.14 2.06
C GLU A 30 -10.58 6.05 1.20
N LEU A 31 -10.02 7.18 0.80
CA LEU A 31 -10.69 8.18 -0.03
C LEU A 31 -9.90 8.31 -1.33
N ILE A 32 -10.54 8.15 -2.49
CA ILE A 32 -9.91 8.32 -3.80
C ILE A 32 -10.79 9.24 -4.62
N ASP A 33 -10.25 10.40 -4.99
CA ASP A 33 -10.98 11.44 -5.77
C ASP A 33 -12.35 11.81 -5.18
N GLY A 34 -12.46 11.77 -3.84
CA GLY A 34 -13.69 12.06 -3.10
C GLY A 34 -14.64 10.87 -2.91
N GLU A 35 -14.36 9.70 -3.51
CA GLU A 35 -15.11 8.47 -3.29
C GLU A 35 -14.54 7.66 -2.12
N VAL A 36 -15.41 7.12 -1.27
CA VAL A 36 -15.01 6.30 -0.11
C VAL A 36 -15.00 4.83 -0.50
N PHE A 37 -13.87 4.17 -0.26
CA PHE A 37 -13.69 2.73 -0.48
C PHE A 37 -13.57 2.00 0.85
N ASP A 38 -14.27 0.87 0.97
CA ASP A 38 -14.18 -0.03 2.13
C ASP A 38 -13.11 -1.10 1.90
N LEU A 39 -12.19 -1.18 2.83
CA LEU A 39 -11.09 -2.13 2.93
C LEU A 39 -11.56 -3.25 3.87
N GLU A 40 -12.13 -4.31 3.30
CA GLU A 40 -12.46 -5.55 4.02
C GLU A 40 -11.40 -6.62 3.71
N PRO A 41 -10.23 -6.57 4.37
CA PRO A 41 -9.18 -7.55 4.14
C PRO A 41 -9.61 -8.94 4.65
N THR A 42 -9.23 -9.98 3.91
CA THR A 42 -9.38 -11.36 4.36
C THR A 42 -8.24 -11.74 5.31
N GLY A 43 -8.40 -12.82 6.09
CA GLY A 43 -7.31 -13.27 6.98
C GLY A 43 -5.98 -13.57 6.25
N TYR A 44 -6.03 -14.04 5.00
CA TYR A 44 -4.83 -14.25 4.19
C TYR A 44 -4.16 -12.95 3.77
N HIS A 45 -4.96 -11.93 3.45
CA HIS A 45 -4.45 -10.59 3.12
C HIS A 45 -3.67 -10.02 4.33
N GLU A 46 -4.24 -10.13 5.53
CA GLU A 46 -3.56 -9.76 6.78
C GLU A 46 -2.29 -10.59 7.04
N GLU A 47 -2.28 -11.90 6.76
CA GLU A 47 -1.09 -12.74 6.90
C GLU A 47 0.06 -12.26 5.99
N VAL A 48 -0.23 -11.90 4.73
CA VAL A 48 0.77 -11.37 3.78
C VAL A 48 1.33 -10.02 4.25
N SER A 49 0.45 -9.11 4.70
CA SER A 49 0.83 -7.79 5.24
C SER A 49 1.68 -7.92 6.51
N ALA A 50 1.27 -8.78 7.46
CA ALA A 50 1.98 -9.02 8.71
C ALA A 50 3.34 -9.70 8.50
N PHE A 51 3.40 -10.71 7.62
CA PHE A 51 4.64 -11.36 7.25
C PHE A 51 5.64 -10.36 6.67
N THR A 52 5.20 -9.57 5.69
CA THR A 52 6.07 -8.57 5.04
C THR A 52 6.52 -7.51 6.02
N THR A 53 5.61 -7.00 6.87
CA THR A 53 5.95 -6.05 7.95
C THR A 53 7.05 -6.61 8.84
N THR A 54 6.92 -7.86 9.29
CA THR A 54 7.90 -8.51 10.17
C THR A 54 9.29 -8.55 9.52
N LYS A 55 9.35 -8.89 8.24
CA LYS A 55 10.61 -9.00 7.50
C LYS A 55 11.24 -7.63 7.24
N ILE A 56 10.43 -6.62 6.95
CA ILE A 56 10.87 -5.23 6.79
C ILE A 56 11.41 -4.67 8.11
N CYS A 57 10.69 -4.83 9.22
CA CYS A 57 11.17 -4.39 10.54
C CYS A 57 12.52 -5.01 10.88
N ALA A 58 12.70 -6.31 10.62
CA ALA A 58 13.99 -6.97 10.83
C ALA A 58 15.13 -6.36 9.98
N GLN A 59 14.84 -5.88 8.76
CA GLN A 59 15.84 -5.17 7.95
C GLN A 59 16.13 -3.76 8.49
N ILE A 60 15.09 -3.02 8.89
CA ILE A 60 15.24 -1.68 9.49
C ILE A 60 16.16 -1.76 10.71
N ASP A 61 15.91 -2.73 11.60
CA ASP A 61 16.71 -2.96 12.80
C ASP A 61 18.14 -3.39 12.45
N ALA A 62 18.30 -4.35 11.54
CA ALA A 62 19.63 -4.86 11.14
C ALA A 62 20.51 -3.79 10.47
N LEU A 63 19.90 -2.86 9.74
CA LEU A 63 20.58 -1.73 9.08
C LEU A 63 20.70 -0.50 10.00
N CYS A 64 20.17 -0.56 11.24
CA CYS A 64 20.15 0.54 12.19
C CYS A 64 19.53 1.82 11.61
N LEU A 65 18.46 1.67 10.81
CA LEU A 65 17.77 2.78 10.17
C LEU A 65 16.78 3.41 11.14
N ASN A 66 16.71 4.74 11.16
CA ASN A 66 15.71 5.45 11.97
C ASN A 66 14.34 5.49 11.28
N TRP A 67 13.89 4.34 10.78
CA TRP A 67 12.64 4.17 10.06
C TRP A 67 11.66 3.35 10.89
N PHE A 68 10.38 3.40 10.57
CA PHE A 68 9.37 2.54 11.19
C PHE A 68 8.27 2.17 10.19
N VAL A 69 7.57 1.07 10.46
CA VAL A 69 6.40 0.67 9.66
C VAL A 69 5.13 1.27 10.27
N LEU A 70 4.32 1.90 9.44
CA LEU A 70 3.02 2.48 9.78
C LEU A 70 1.90 1.67 9.11
N GLN A 71 1.10 0.96 9.92
CA GLN A 71 0.02 0.05 9.44
C GLN A 71 -1.40 0.65 9.54
N ARG A 72 -1.51 1.89 10.03
CA ARG A 72 -2.82 2.53 10.34
C ARG A 72 -2.87 4.01 9.98
N GLY A 73 -1.78 4.55 9.46
CA GLY A 73 -1.71 5.95 9.08
C GLY A 73 -2.42 6.19 7.76
N LEU A 74 -2.80 7.44 7.53
CA LEU A 74 -3.26 7.89 6.23
C LEU A 74 -2.08 8.46 5.46
N LEU A 75 -1.97 8.09 4.19
CA LEU A 75 -1.16 8.80 3.21
C LEU A 75 -2.08 9.76 2.46
N ARG A 76 -1.92 11.05 2.71
CA ARG A 76 -2.68 12.11 2.06
C ARG A 76 -1.74 12.99 1.24
N PRO A 77 -1.49 12.66 -0.03
CA PRO A 77 -0.65 13.48 -0.89
C PRO A 77 -1.21 14.91 -0.96
N SER A 78 -0.44 15.90 -0.51
CA SER A 78 -0.91 17.29 -0.47
C SER A 78 -1.17 17.89 -1.86
N ASN A 79 -0.59 17.30 -2.90
CA ASN A 79 -0.68 17.71 -4.30
C ASN A 79 -1.65 16.85 -5.15
N LEU A 80 -2.22 15.76 -4.64
CA LEU A 80 -3.09 14.84 -5.39
C LEU A 80 -4.53 14.91 -4.88
N GLY A 81 -5.24 15.95 -5.30
CA GLY A 81 -6.70 16.03 -5.22
C GLY A 81 -7.30 15.74 -3.83
N ILE A 82 -8.45 15.07 -3.83
CA ILE A 82 -9.20 14.69 -2.62
C ILE A 82 -8.98 13.19 -2.37
N THR A 83 -7.74 12.85 -2.01
CA THR A 83 -7.31 11.45 -1.84
C THR A 83 -6.60 11.25 -0.50
N ALA A 84 -6.89 10.13 0.16
CA ALA A 84 -6.26 9.67 1.38
C ALA A 84 -6.22 8.14 1.37
N PHE A 85 -5.04 7.59 1.08
CA PHE A 85 -4.80 6.15 1.01
C PHE A 85 -4.51 5.56 2.39
N ARG A 86 -4.79 4.27 2.54
CA ARG A 86 -4.33 3.45 3.67
C ARG A 86 -3.52 2.28 3.12
N PRO A 87 -2.21 2.46 2.91
CA PRO A 87 -1.40 1.35 2.43
C PRO A 87 -1.26 0.25 3.49
N ASP A 88 -1.28 -1.00 3.05
CA ASP A 88 -1.17 -2.16 3.95
C ASP A 88 0.16 -2.18 4.72
N VAL A 89 1.24 -1.76 4.06
CA VAL A 89 2.54 -1.55 4.69
C VAL A 89 3.14 -0.25 4.17
N MET A 90 3.46 0.69 5.05
CA MET A 90 4.17 1.92 4.70
C MET A 90 5.38 2.09 5.62
N VAL A 91 6.57 2.29 5.04
CA VAL A 91 7.81 2.57 5.79
C VAL A 91 8.06 4.06 5.77
N VAL A 92 8.18 4.64 6.96
CA VAL A 92 8.35 6.08 7.18
C VAL A 92 9.71 6.36 7.81
N ASP A 93 10.40 7.37 7.30
CA ASP A 93 11.64 7.88 7.87
C ASP A 93 11.34 8.87 9.00
N ARG A 94 11.71 8.51 10.22
CA ARG A 94 11.42 9.32 11.40
C ARG A 94 12.05 10.71 11.33
N ASN A 95 13.18 10.86 10.63
CA ASN A 95 13.88 12.13 10.52
C ASN A 95 13.09 13.16 9.69
N GLU A 96 12.18 12.71 8.83
CA GLU A 96 11.37 13.55 7.96
C GLU A 96 10.07 14.01 8.64
N LEU A 97 9.68 13.38 9.76
CA LEU A 97 8.42 13.68 10.45
C LEU A 97 8.29 15.11 10.97
N ALA A 98 9.42 15.80 11.23
CA ALA A 98 9.39 17.21 11.61
C ALA A 98 8.88 18.14 10.49
N LYS A 99 8.87 17.66 9.24
CA LYS A 99 8.35 18.38 8.07
C LYS A 99 6.88 18.07 7.80
N GLU A 100 6.33 17.04 8.43
CA GLU A 100 4.94 16.63 8.26
C GLU A 100 4.01 17.54 9.05
N LEU A 101 3.08 18.19 8.35
CA LEU A 101 2.18 19.19 8.93
C LEU A 101 1.26 18.62 10.01
N PHE A 102 0.78 17.39 9.82
CA PHE A 102 -0.26 16.79 10.66
C PHE A 102 0.27 15.79 11.68
N TRP A 103 1.52 15.32 11.54
CA TRP A 103 2.02 14.14 12.23
C TRP A 103 1.93 14.21 13.76
N ASN A 104 2.13 15.39 14.34
CA ASN A 104 2.10 15.57 15.80
C ASN A 104 0.71 15.28 16.40
N ASP A 105 -0.35 15.62 15.66
CA ASP A 105 -1.73 15.57 16.16
C ASP A 105 -2.54 14.43 15.53
N GLN A 106 -2.17 14.00 14.32
CA GLN A 106 -2.87 13.01 13.53
C GLN A 106 -1.87 12.11 12.79
N SER A 107 -2.14 10.81 12.74
CA SER A 107 -1.31 9.82 12.03
C SER A 107 -1.47 9.93 10.50
N ILE A 108 -1.05 11.08 9.95
CA ILE A 108 -1.22 11.45 8.54
C ILE A 108 0.14 11.89 7.99
N ILE A 109 0.55 11.21 6.92
CA ILE A 109 1.75 11.51 6.14
C ILE A 109 1.31 12.18 4.84
N THR A 110 2.00 13.25 4.45
CA THR A 110 1.65 14.07 3.29
C THR A 110 2.78 14.24 2.29
N LEU A 111 4.03 14.03 2.71
CA LEU A 111 5.21 14.19 1.88
C LEU A 111 5.74 12.82 1.45
N GLY A 112 5.93 12.63 0.15
CA GLY A 112 6.56 11.39 -0.34
C GLY A 112 8.01 11.24 0.11
N SER A 113 8.71 12.34 0.44
CA SER A 113 10.08 12.29 1.00
C SER A 113 10.16 11.55 2.34
N SER A 114 9.07 11.56 3.10
CA SER A 114 8.93 10.85 4.38
C SER A 114 8.81 9.34 4.18
N ILE A 115 8.48 8.87 2.98
CA ILE A 115 8.14 7.47 2.71
C ILE A 115 9.29 6.81 1.96
N LYS A 116 9.71 5.63 2.45
CA LYS A 116 10.80 4.85 1.84
C LYS A 116 10.30 3.62 1.11
N PHE A 117 9.12 3.12 1.46
CA PHE A 117 8.55 1.92 0.88
C PHE A 117 7.05 1.87 1.12
N VAL A 118 6.30 1.38 0.14
CA VAL A 118 4.89 1.01 0.29
C VAL A 118 4.64 -0.40 -0.25
N MET A 119 3.74 -1.14 0.37
CA MET A 119 3.14 -2.35 -0.20
C MET A 119 1.62 -2.28 -0.10
N GLU A 120 0.95 -2.76 -1.14
CA GLU A 120 -0.48 -3.08 -1.16
C GLU A 120 -0.64 -4.58 -1.44
N VAL A 121 -1.50 -5.22 -0.67
CA VAL A 121 -1.92 -6.61 -0.89
C VAL A 121 -3.25 -6.58 -1.62
N VAL A 122 -3.27 -7.21 -2.79
CA VAL A 122 -4.37 -7.06 -3.74
C VAL A 122 -5.65 -7.70 -3.21
N SER A 123 -6.76 -6.96 -3.32
CA SER A 123 -8.10 -7.40 -2.96
C SER A 123 -9.08 -7.24 -4.14
N SER A 124 -10.38 -7.13 -3.85
CA SER A 124 -11.44 -6.96 -4.86
C SER A 124 -11.26 -5.70 -5.72
N ASN A 125 -10.67 -4.63 -5.17
CA ASN A 125 -10.47 -3.34 -5.85
C ASN A 125 -9.08 -3.21 -6.52
N TRP A 126 -8.56 -4.32 -7.06
CA TRP A 126 -7.21 -4.44 -7.63
C TRP A 126 -6.85 -3.38 -8.68
N GLN A 127 -7.84 -2.78 -9.36
CA GLN A 127 -7.62 -1.73 -10.34
C GLN A 127 -6.94 -0.52 -9.71
N ASN A 128 -7.25 -0.20 -8.45
CA ASN A 128 -6.65 0.93 -7.75
C ASN A 128 -5.17 0.66 -7.50
N ASP A 129 -4.84 -0.52 -6.98
CA ASP A 129 -3.45 -0.92 -6.67
C ASP A 129 -2.58 -0.94 -7.95
N TYR A 130 -3.10 -1.47 -9.06
CA TYR A 130 -2.36 -1.60 -10.31
C TYR A 130 -2.45 -0.43 -11.28
N ALA A 131 -3.18 0.65 -10.95
CA ALA A 131 -3.28 1.81 -11.84
C ALA A 131 -3.18 3.11 -11.05
N ARG A 132 -4.21 3.43 -10.25
CA ARG A 132 -4.27 4.74 -9.59
C ARG A 132 -3.13 4.95 -8.60
N LYS A 133 -2.89 3.97 -7.72
CA LYS A 133 -1.83 4.02 -6.70
C LYS A 133 -0.43 4.03 -7.32
N VAL A 134 -0.22 3.31 -8.44
CA VAL A 134 1.05 3.35 -9.19
C VAL A 134 1.37 4.79 -9.65
N GLU A 135 0.40 5.48 -10.23
CA GLU A 135 0.59 6.86 -10.70
C GLU A 135 0.79 7.82 -9.52
N ASP A 136 -0.09 7.76 -8.52
CA ASP A 136 -0.07 8.68 -7.38
C ASP A 136 1.21 8.51 -6.52
N TYR A 137 1.66 7.28 -6.29
CA TYR A 137 2.89 7.01 -5.55
C TYR A 137 4.14 7.43 -6.34
N ALA A 138 4.12 7.34 -7.68
CA ALA A 138 5.20 7.83 -8.52
C ALA A 138 5.30 9.36 -8.50
N ILE A 139 4.16 10.06 -8.59
CA ILE A 139 4.08 11.53 -8.48
C ILE A 139 4.58 12.00 -7.11
N LEU A 140 4.28 11.25 -6.05
CA LEU A 140 4.81 11.50 -4.71
C LEU A 140 6.31 11.27 -4.59
N GLY A 141 6.92 10.54 -5.53
CA GLY A 141 8.34 10.23 -5.49
C GLY A 141 8.70 9.08 -4.53
N ILE A 142 7.75 8.19 -4.23
CA ILE A 142 8.01 7.03 -3.36
C ILE A 142 8.95 6.07 -4.11
N PRO A 143 10.13 5.75 -3.58
CA PRO A 143 11.17 5.09 -4.36
C PRO A 143 10.85 3.62 -4.70
N GLU A 144 10.07 2.94 -3.86
CA GLU A 144 9.73 1.53 -4.04
C GLU A 144 8.29 1.24 -3.60
N TYR A 145 7.54 0.59 -4.49
CA TYR A 145 6.15 0.21 -4.27
C TYR A 145 5.92 -1.26 -4.67
N TRP A 146 5.37 -2.07 -3.77
CA TRP A 146 5.06 -3.47 -4.03
C TRP A 146 3.56 -3.72 -4.15
N ILE A 147 3.19 -4.56 -5.13
CA ILE A 147 1.83 -5.05 -5.30
C ILE A 147 1.85 -6.57 -5.12
N ALA A 148 1.33 -7.05 -3.98
CA ALA A 148 1.33 -8.46 -3.61
C ALA A 148 -0.02 -9.09 -3.97
N ASP A 149 -0.09 -9.70 -5.15
CA ASP A 149 -1.30 -10.38 -5.64
C ASP A 149 -1.24 -11.88 -5.36
N TYR A 150 -1.60 -12.26 -4.13
CA TYR A 150 -1.54 -13.65 -3.67
C TYR A 150 -2.60 -14.55 -4.33
N ALA A 151 -3.71 -13.98 -4.79
CA ALA A 151 -4.83 -14.71 -5.38
C ALA A 151 -4.85 -14.66 -6.92
N GLY A 152 -3.97 -13.87 -7.55
CA GLY A 152 -3.95 -13.68 -9.00
C GLY A 152 -5.19 -12.94 -9.51
N LEU A 153 -5.67 -11.93 -8.78
CA LEU A 153 -6.90 -11.18 -9.10
C LEU A 153 -6.68 -10.15 -10.21
N GLY A 154 -5.48 -9.57 -10.27
CA GLY A 154 -5.10 -8.50 -11.18
C GLY A 154 -5.45 -8.78 -12.65
N GLY A 155 -5.66 -7.71 -13.43
CA GLY A 155 -5.91 -7.82 -14.86
C GLY A 155 -4.80 -8.58 -15.60
N THR A 156 -5.12 -9.29 -16.68
CA THR A 156 -4.11 -10.05 -17.45
C THR A 156 -2.99 -9.18 -18.02
N ARG A 157 -3.25 -7.88 -18.25
CA ARG A 157 -2.22 -6.90 -18.62
C ARG A 157 -1.14 -6.71 -17.54
N HIS A 158 -1.50 -6.96 -16.28
CA HIS A 158 -0.69 -6.70 -15.09
C HIS A 158 -0.06 -7.95 -14.48
N ILE A 159 -0.71 -9.11 -14.62
CA ILE A 159 -0.22 -10.38 -14.05
C ILE A 159 -0.11 -11.51 -15.07
N GLY A 160 -0.28 -11.23 -16.36
CA GLY A 160 -0.16 -12.20 -17.44
C GLY A 160 -1.35 -13.14 -17.61
N LYS A 161 -1.20 -14.09 -18.54
CA LYS A 161 -2.14 -15.18 -18.81
C LYS A 161 -1.37 -16.50 -18.93
N PRO A 162 -1.75 -17.58 -18.21
CA PRO A 162 -2.83 -17.64 -17.22
C PRO A 162 -2.58 -16.73 -16.01
N LYS A 163 -3.65 -16.28 -15.36
CA LYS A 163 -3.55 -15.51 -14.11
C LYS A 163 -3.01 -16.43 -13.02
N GLN A 164 -2.05 -15.93 -12.24
CA GLN A 164 -1.41 -16.67 -11.16
C GLN A 164 -0.85 -15.69 -10.12
N PRO A 165 -0.59 -16.13 -8.88
CA PRO A 165 -0.02 -15.29 -7.85
C PRO A 165 1.25 -14.59 -8.34
N THR A 166 1.29 -13.27 -8.16
CA THR A 166 2.34 -12.41 -8.71
C THR A 166 2.69 -11.32 -7.71
N LEU A 167 3.98 -11.15 -7.46
CA LEU A 167 4.49 -10.00 -6.73
C LEU A 167 5.08 -9.03 -7.75
N SER A 168 4.57 -7.80 -7.79
CA SER A 168 5.07 -6.75 -8.67
C SER A 168 5.92 -5.77 -7.86
N ILE A 169 7.19 -5.65 -8.23
CA ILE A 169 8.16 -4.76 -7.61
C ILE A 169 8.26 -3.51 -8.50
N CYS A 170 7.73 -2.39 -8.03
CA CYS A 170 7.74 -1.12 -8.74
C CYS A 170 8.90 -0.27 -8.20
N THR A 171 9.90 0.01 -9.04
CA THR A 171 11.06 0.84 -8.69
C THR A 171 10.96 2.18 -9.40
N LEU A 172 11.05 3.28 -8.67
CA LEU A 172 10.89 4.61 -9.25
C LEU A 172 12.14 5.01 -10.04
N VAL A 173 11.99 5.25 -11.34
CA VAL A 173 13.05 5.68 -12.25
C VAL A 173 12.56 6.89 -13.04
N LYS A 174 13.23 8.04 -12.85
CA LYS A 174 12.93 9.30 -13.56
C LYS A 174 11.46 9.74 -13.51
N GLY A 175 10.77 9.48 -12.39
CA GLY A 175 9.39 9.90 -12.16
C GLY A 175 8.33 8.89 -12.57
N GLU A 176 8.71 7.72 -13.10
CA GLU A 176 7.80 6.63 -13.44
C GLU A 176 8.27 5.32 -12.79
N TYR A 177 7.35 4.41 -12.50
CA TYR A 177 7.72 3.09 -11.99
C TYR A 177 8.12 2.13 -13.10
N GLU A 178 9.33 1.58 -13.00
CA GLU A 178 9.68 0.35 -13.68
C GLU A 178 9.16 -0.85 -12.87
N ILE A 179 8.28 -1.66 -13.48
CA ILE A 179 7.60 -2.76 -12.79
C ILE A 179 8.23 -4.09 -13.18
N GLN A 180 8.80 -4.79 -12.20
CA GLN A 180 9.28 -6.14 -12.33
C GLN A 180 8.29 -7.12 -11.69
N GLN A 181 7.74 -8.03 -12.50
CA GLN A 181 6.89 -9.11 -12.02
C GLN A 181 7.74 -10.33 -11.65
N ILE A 182 7.55 -10.86 -10.45
CA ILE A 182 8.21 -12.07 -9.97
C ILE A 182 7.21 -13.05 -9.35
N ARG A 183 7.54 -14.35 -9.44
CA ARG A 183 6.67 -15.47 -9.06
C ARG A 183 7.47 -16.64 -8.50
N GLY A 184 6.81 -17.46 -7.71
CA GLY A 184 7.42 -18.69 -7.17
C GLY A 184 8.72 -18.41 -6.44
N ASN A 185 9.75 -19.20 -6.75
CA ASN A 185 11.08 -19.09 -6.13
C ASN A 185 11.97 -17.97 -6.70
N GLN A 186 11.44 -17.08 -7.53
CA GLN A 186 12.21 -15.93 -7.99
C GLN A 186 12.57 -15.02 -6.81
N PRO A 187 13.85 -14.64 -6.67
CA PRO A 187 14.30 -13.80 -5.56
C PRO A 187 13.78 -12.38 -5.70
N ILE A 188 13.49 -11.75 -4.58
CA ILE A 188 13.16 -10.34 -4.51
C ILE A 188 14.46 -9.54 -4.58
N ILE A 189 14.47 -8.53 -5.46
CA ILE A 189 15.55 -7.54 -5.55
C ILE A 189 14.94 -6.20 -5.13
N SER A 190 15.21 -5.81 -3.88
CA SER A 190 14.73 -4.55 -3.31
C SER A 190 15.86 -3.53 -3.27
N PRO A 191 15.74 -2.38 -3.98
CA PRO A 191 16.70 -1.29 -3.82
C PRO A 191 16.66 -0.67 -2.41
N THR A 192 15.51 -0.68 -1.73
CA THR A 192 15.36 -0.14 -0.36
C THR A 192 15.92 -1.08 0.69
N PHE A 193 15.79 -2.40 0.48
CA PHE A 193 16.26 -3.44 1.39
C PHE A 193 17.22 -4.43 0.69
N PRO A 194 18.50 -4.08 0.50
CA PRO A 194 19.44 -4.91 -0.29
C PRO A 194 19.69 -6.32 0.28
N ASN A 195 19.50 -6.51 1.59
CA ASN A 195 19.71 -7.79 2.27
C ASN A 195 18.42 -8.64 2.37
N PHE A 196 17.36 -8.25 1.64
CA PHE A 196 16.08 -8.94 1.66
C PHE A 196 16.13 -10.25 0.85
N LYS A 197 16.57 -11.32 1.50
CA LYS A 197 16.73 -12.66 0.90
C LYS A 197 15.44 -13.49 0.93
N LEU A 198 14.35 -12.95 0.38
CA LEU A 198 13.08 -13.68 0.25
C LEU A 198 12.71 -13.90 -1.23
N THR A 199 11.85 -14.88 -1.46
CA THR A 199 11.24 -15.12 -2.77
C THR A 199 9.82 -14.56 -2.84
N ALA A 200 9.30 -14.41 -4.06
CA ALA A 200 7.90 -14.03 -4.27
C ALA A 200 6.94 -15.00 -3.57
N GLU A 201 7.19 -16.31 -3.62
CA GLU A 201 6.37 -17.33 -2.96
C GLU A 201 6.32 -17.16 -1.45
N GLN A 202 7.45 -16.86 -0.80
CA GLN A 202 7.50 -16.67 0.65
C GLN A 202 6.64 -15.49 1.10
N VAL A 203 6.63 -14.40 0.33
CA VAL A 203 5.78 -13.23 0.59
C VAL A 203 4.31 -13.57 0.33
N LEU A 204 3.99 -14.08 -0.86
CA LEU A 204 2.61 -14.31 -1.29
C LEU A 204 1.90 -15.44 -0.52
N LYS A 205 2.64 -16.38 0.07
CA LYS A 205 2.10 -17.44 0.93
C LYS A 205 2.25 -17.14 2.43
N ALA A 206 2.92 -16.04 2.79
CA ALA A 206 3.20 -15.66 4.17
C ALA A 206 3.87 -16.78 5.03
N GLY A 207 4.74 -17.59 4.42
CA GLY A 207 5.45 -18.68 5.10
C GLY A 207 4.74 -20.04 5.16
N ARG A 208 3.66 -20.24 4.38
CA ARG A 208 3.04 -21.55 4.13
C ARG A 208 3.67 -22.31 2.96
#